data_AF-A0A9Q4AE29-F1
#
_entry.id   AF-A0A9Q4AE29-F1
#
_cell.length_a   1.000
_cell.length_b   1.000
_cell.length_c   1.000
_cell.angle_alpha   90.00
_cell.angle_beta   90.00
_cell.angle_gamma   90.00
#
_symmetry.space_group_name_H-M   'P 1'
#
loop_
_entity.id
_entity.type
_entity.pdbx_description
1 polymer ?
#
loop_
_entity_poly.entity_id
_entity_poly.type
_entity_poly.pdbx_seq_one_letter_code
_entity_poly.pdbx_strand_id
1 'polypeptide(L)'
;MLEQEEKLPHYKELEKEVFEILKDKFHIDKAEKKKLLDEQKELYDKNDQLLKKKRIEFENYKFGKISREDFVEIKNQISELTESNKERIQAIDEEFKQAGSIEGLTDDVVKKYIKRIYISSKGVERIEYA
;
A
#
# COMPACT_ATOMS: atom_id res chain seq x y z
N MET A 1 21.54 30.21 -25.95
CA MET A 1 20.64 31.08 -25.16
C MET A 1 20.67 30.53 -23.75
N LEU A 2 21.16 31.29 -22.79
CA LEU A 2 21.19 30.87 -21.38
C LEU A 2 19.75 30.88 -20.86
N GLU A 3 19.20 29.70 -20.54
CA GLU A 3 18.06 29.62 -19.63
C GLU A 3 18.55 30.11 -18.27
N GLN A 4 18.42 31.41 -18.03
CA GLN A 4 18.56 31.96 -16.69
C GLN A 4 17.39 31.41 -15.87
N GLU A 5 17.66 30.49 -14.95
CA GLU A 5 16.73 30.16 -13.89
C GLU A 5 16.49 31.43 -13.05
N GLU A 6 15.45 32.20 -13.40
CA GLU A 6 14.96 33.28 -12.55
C GLU A 6 14.43 32.66 -11.25
N LYS A 7 15.25 32.70 -10.20
CA LYS A 7 14.83 32.28 -8.87
C LYS A 7 13.80 33.27 -8.35
N LEU A 8 12.57 32.80 -8.17
CA LEU A 8 11.50 33.56 -7.54
C LEU A 8 11.96 34.09 -6.16
N PRO A 9 11.57 35.32 -5.77
CA PRO A 9 11.66 35.72 -4.38
C PRO A 9 10.88 34.69 -3.53
N HIS A 10 11.45 34.23 -2.41
CA HIS A 10 10.88 33.18 -1.55
C HIS A 10 10.86 31.75 -2.12
N TYR A 11 11.67 31.44 -3.15
CA TYR A 11 11.73 30.08 -3.74
C TYR A 11 11.94 28.96 -2.70
N LYS A 12 12.70 29.19 -1.63
CA LYS A 12 12.93 28.21 -0.55
C LYS A 12 11.66 27.86 0.24
N GLU A 13 10.76 28.83 0.40
CA GLU A 13 9.49 28.63 1.10
C GLU A 13 8.53 27.81 0.24
N LEU A 14 8.48 28.10 -1.07
CA LEU A 14 7.73 27.34 -2.06
C LEU A 14 8.26 25.90 -2.21
N GLU A 15 9.58 25.71 -2.25
CA GLU A 15 10.20 24.37 -2.26
C GLU A 15 9.79 23.56 -1.03
N LYS A 16 9.77 24.20 0.14
CA LYS A 16 9.35 23.55 1.39
C LYS A 16 7.85 23.21 1.38
N GLU A 17 7.01 24.10 0.88
CA GLU A 17 5.56 23.86 0.77
C GLU A 17 5.25 22.69 -0.18
N VAL A 18 5.88 22.68 -1.36
CA VAL A 18 5.80 21.57 -2.31
C VAL A 18 6.32 20.27 -1.68
N PHE A 19 7.43 20.32 -0.96
CA PHE A 19 8.01 19.17 -0.29
C PHE A 19 7.04 18.54 0.73
N GLU A 20 6.39 19.34 1.58
CA GLU A 20 5.41 18.81 2.54
C GLU A 20 4.18 18.23 1.82
N ILE A 21 3.66 18.88 0.76
CA ILE A 21 2.53 18.33 -0.03
C ILE A 21 2.89 16.98 -0.65
N LEU A 22 4.11 16.85 -1.17
CA LEU A 22 4.56 15.59 -1.78
C LEU A 22 4.86 14.52 -0.73
N LYS A 23 5.37 14.91 0.43
CA LYS A 23 5.58 14.02 1.56
C LYS A 23 4.24 13.46 2.03
N ASP A 24 3.23 14.28 2.26
CA ASP A 24 1.91 13.78 2.66
C ASP A 24 1.26 12.87 1.60
N LYS A 25 1.54 13.12 0.32
CA LYS A 25 0.93 12.34 -0.78
C LYS A 25 1.66 11.04 -1.09
N PHE A 26 2.98 10.99 -0.94
CA PHE A 26 3.81 9.88 -1.42
C PHE A 26 4.70 9.24 -0.36
N HIS A 27 4.73 9.79 0.85
CA HIS A 27 5.44 9.18 1.98
C HIS A 27 4.45 8.41 2.84
N ILE A 28 4.47 7.08 2.74
CA ILE A 28 4.01 6.25 3.85
C ILE A 28 5.10 6.31 4.92
N ASP A 29 4.73 6.72 6.14
CA ASP A 29 5.66 6.74 7.27
C ASP A 29 6.26 5.34 7.46
N LYS A 30 7.55 5.27 7.80
CA LYS A 30 8.26 4.00 7.98
C LYS A 30 7.53 3.08 8.98
N ALA A 31 6.86 3.64 9.99
CA ALA A 31 6.04 2.90 10.94
C ALA A 31 4.75 2.36 10.31
N GLU A 32 4.08 3.11 9.44
CA GLU A 32 2.88 2.64 8.71
C GLU A 32 3.24 1.56 7.69
N LYS A 33 4.33 1.76 6.93
CA LYS A 33 4.86 0.73 6.03
C LYS A 33 5.18 -0.56 6.79
N LYS A 34 5.78 -0.44 7.97
CA LYS A 34 6.07 -1.59 8.83
C LYS A 34 4.78 -2.26 9.31
N LYS A 35 3.78 -1.51 9.75
CA LYS A 35 2.47 -2.06 10.15
C LYS A 35 1.80 -2.84 9.02
N LEU A 36 1.77 -2.26 7.82
CA LEU A 36 1.19 -2.91 6.64
C LEU A 36 1.94 -4.19 6.25
N LEU A 37 3.27 -4.20 6.39
CA LEU A 37 4.09 -5.38 6.13
C LEU A 37 3.87 -6.47 7.19
N ASP A 38 3.76 -6.08 8.47
CA ASP A 38 3.45 -6.99 9.57
C ASP A 38 2.03 -7.57 9.39
N GLU A 39 1.04 -6.76 9.00
CA GLU A 39 -0.32 -7.21 8.66
C GLU A 39 -0.32 -8.20 7.49
N GLN A 40 0.40 -7.89 6.41
CA GLN A 40 0.53 -8.78 5.26
C GLN A 40 1.13 -10.14 5.68
N LYS A 41 2.17 -10.12 6.52
CA LYS A 41 2.80 -11.34 7.03
C LYS A 41 1.83 -12.16 7.89
N GLU A 42 1.08 -11.52 8.78
CA GLU A 42 0.05 -12.20 9.57
C GLU A 42 -1.03 -12.86 8.70
N LEU A 43 -1.43 -12.22 7.59
CA LEU A 43 -2.41 -12.79 6.66
C LEU A 43 -1.86 -14.04 5.95
N TYR A 44 -0.57 -14.05 5.59
CA TYR A 44 0.10 -15.25 5.07
C TYR A 44 0.16 -16.36 6.12
N ASP A 45 0.54 -16.05 7.36
CA ASP A 45 0.58 -17.02 8.45
C ASP A 45 -0.82 -17.61 8.74
N LYS A 46 -1.87 -16.77 8.72
CA LYS A 46 -3.27 -17.20 8.85
C LYS A 46 -3.69 -18.13 7.71
N ASN A 47 -3.32 -17.82 6.46
CA ASN A 47 -3.59 -18.70 5.32
C ASN A 47 -2.91 -20.07 5.48
N ASP A 48 -1.67 -20.09 5.99
CA ASP A 48 -0.94 -21.33 6.24
C ASP A 48 -1.61 -22.18 7.34
N GLN A 49 -2.11 -21.54 8.39
CA GLN A 49 -2.93 -22.19 9.43
C GLN A 49 -4.25 -22.75 8.88
N LEU A 50 -4.94 -21.99 8.03
CA LEU A 50 -6.17 -22.43 7.37
C LEU A 50 -5.94 -23.66 6.48
N LEU A 51 -4.82 -23.70 5.75
CA LEU A 51 -4.41 -24.88 4.97
C LEU A 51 -4.15 -26.10 5.86
N LYS A 52 -3.48 -25.92 7.02
CA LYS A 52 -3.29 -27.00 8.00
C LYS A 52 -4.61 -27.47 8.57
N LYS A 53 -5.51 -26.55 8.94
CA LYS A 53 -6.86 -26.88 9.41
C LYS A 53 -7.61 -27.69 8.37
N LYS A 54 -7.62 -27.27 7.10
CA LYS A 54 -8.24 -28.02 6.00
C LYS A 54 -7.74 -29.46 5.90
N ARG A 55 -6.44 -29.70 6.07
CA ARG A 55 -5.86 -31.05 6.06
C ARG A 55 -6.35 -31.87 7.26
N ILE A 56 -6.32 -31.30 8.46
CA ILE A 56 -6.80 -31.96 9.68
C ILE A 56 -8.28 -32.33 9.55
N GLU A 57 -9.11 -31.41 9.06
CA GLU A 57 -10.55 -31.67 8.91
C GLU A 57 -10.84 -32.71 7.83
N PHE A 58 -10.03 -32.74 6.76
CA PHE A 58 -10.12 -33.81 5.77
C PHE A 58 -9.77 -35.17 6.36
N GLU A 59 -8.75 -35.25 7.22
CA GLU A 59 -8.43 -36.48 7.95
C GLU A 59 -9.56 -36.87 8.91
N ASN A 60 -10.10 -35.93 9.67
CA ASN A 60 -11.24 -36.17 10.56
C ASN A 60 -12.44 -36.74 9.79
N TYR A 61 -12.74 -36.17 8.62
CA TYR A 61 -13.79 -36.70 7.73
C TYR A 61 -13.46 -38.12 7.27
N LYS A 62 -12.23 -38.35 6.80
CA LYS A 62 -11.76 -39.66 6.34
C LYS A 62 -11.86 -40.74 7.41
N PHE A 63 -11.60 -40.39 8.67
CA PHE A 63 -11.70 -41.31 9.82
C PHE A 63 -13.10 -41.36 10.43
N GLY A 64 -14.11 -40.73 9.82
CA GLY A 64 -15.50 -40.76 10.26
C GLY A 64 -15.77 -40.00 11.56
N LYS A 65 -14.86 -39.07 11.96
CA LYS A 65 -15.01 -38.25 13.16
C LYS A 65 -15.96 -37.07 12.97
N ILE A 66 -16.16 -36.63 11.73
CA ILE A 66 -17.08 -35.56 11.35
C ILE A 66 -17.94 -36.00 10.17
N SER A 67 -19.14 -35.42 10.04
CA SER A 67 -20.02 -35.74 8.92
C SER A 67 -19.53 -35.08 7.62
N ARG A 68 -20.07 -35.54 6.49
CA ARG A 68 -19.80 -34.92 5.18
C ARG A 68 -20.29 -33.47 5.13
N GLU A 69 -21.43 -33.18 5.76
CA GLU A 69 -22.04 -31.85 5.78
C GLU A 69 -21.16 -30.89 6.56
N ASP A 70 -20.71 -31.28 7.76
CA ASP A 70 -19.77 -30.49 8.57
C ASP A 70 -18.46 -30.22 7.82
N PHE A 71 -17.91 -31.24 7.14
CA PHE A 71 -16.69 -31.06 6.36
C PHE A 71 -16.86 -30.06 5.21
N VAL A 72 -18.00 -30.09 4.52
CA VAL A 72 -18.29 -29.16 3.42
C VAL A 72 -18.46 -27.74 3.96
N GLU A 73 -19.15 -27.57 5.09
CA GLU A 73 -19.31 -26.25 5.72
C GLU A 73 -17.97 -25.66 6.16
N ILE A 74 -17.14 -26.45 6.86
CA ILE A 74 -15.81 -26.02 7.29
C ILE A 74 -14.90 -25.70 6.08
N LYS A 75 -14.99 -26.50 5.01
CA LYS A 75 -14.26 -26.23 3.77
C LYS A 75 -14.67 -24.90 3.14
N ASN A 76 -15.97 -24.58 3.12
CA ASN A 76 -16.49 -23.34 2.58
C ASN A 76 -16.01 -22.14 3.42
N GLN A 77 -16.13 -22.22 4.74
CA GLN A 77 -15.60 -21.20 5.66
C GLN A 77 -14.10 -20.95 5.46
N ILE A 78 -13.30 -22.02 5.32
CA ILE A 78 -11.86 -21.90 5.04
C ILE A 78 -11.63 -21.21 3.69
N SER A 79 -12.43 -21.52 2.67
CA SER A 79 -12.32 -20.90 1.34
C SER A 79 -12.63 -19.41 1.40
N GLU A 80 -13.73 -19.02 2.05
CA GLU A 80 -14.13 -17.62 2.22
C GLU A 80 -13.07 -16.82 2.97
N LEU A 81 -12.54 -17.35 4.07
CA LEU A 81 -11.46 -16.70 4.82
C LEU A 81 -10.17 -16.57 3.99
N THR A 82 -9.84 -17.58 3.17
CA THR A 82 -8.65 -17.51 2.30
C THR A 82 -8.80 -16.44 1.23
N GLU A 83 -10.01 -16.31 0.66
CA GLU A 83 -10.32 -15.31 -0.35
C GLU A 83 -10.32 -13.89 0.24
N SER A 84 -10.96 -13.69 1.39
CA SER A 84 -10.92 -12.41 2.12
C SER A 84 -9.50 -11.99 2.50
N ASN A 85 -8.67 -12.92 2.99
CA ASN A 85 -7.26 -12.64 3.28
C ASN A 85 -6.50 -12.23 2.01
N LYS A 86 -6.78 -12.87 0.88
CA LYS A 86 -6.14 -12.57 -0.41
C LYS A 86 -6.54 -11.18 -0.91
N GLU A 87 -7.81 -10.80 -0.81
CA GLU A 87 -8.28 -9.45 -1.14
C GLU A 87 -7.58 -8.39 -0.30
N ARG A 88 -7.42 -8.63 1.01
CA ARG A 88 -6.70 -7.70 1.89
C ARG A 88 -5.21 -7.59 1.54
N ILE A 89 -4.55 -8.70 1.23
CA ILE A 89 -3.15 -8.70 0.74
C ILE A 89 -3.04 -7.89 -0.55
N GLN A 90 -3.98 -8.04 -1.48
CA GLN A 90 -4.01 -7.27 -2.73
C GLN A 90 -4.22 -5.77 -2.48
N ALA A 91 -5.13 -5.41 -1.57
CA ALA A 91 -5.32 -4.01 -1.17
C ALA A 91 -4.02 -3.42 -0.58
N ILE A 92 -3.33 -4.15 0.29
CA ILE A 92 -2.02 -3.72 0.83
C ILE A 92 -0.97 -3.58 -0.27
N ASP A 93 -0.93 -4.50 -1.24
CA ASP A 93 -0.02 -4.41 -2.39
C ASP A 93 -0.35 -3.20 -3.28
N GLU A 94 -1.63 -2.84 -3.45
CA GLU A 94 -2.05 -1.63 -4.14
C GLU A 94 -1.69 -0.36 -3.37
N GLU A 95 -1.89 -0.35 -2.05
CA GLU A 95 -1.43 0.73 -1.17
C GLU A 95 0.09 0.94 -1.29
N PHE A 96 0.88 -0.15 -1.36
CA PHE A 96 2.33 -0.07 -1.60
C PHE A 96 2.72 0.36 -3.02
N LYS A 97 1.90 0.10 -4.04
CA LYS A 97 2.15 0.60 -5.40
C LYS A 97 1.82 2.09 -5.52
N GLN A 98 0.75 2.53 -4.86
CA GLN A 98 0.30 3.92 -4.87
C GLN A 98 1.21 4.81 -4.03
N ALA A 99 1.61 4.32 -2.87
CA ALA A 99 2.72 4.88 -2.12
C ALA A 99 4.03 4.51 -2.81
N GLY A 100 4.34 5.23 -3.89
CA GLY A 100 5.61 5.11 -4.58
C GLY A 100 6.75 5.01 -3.57
N SER A 101 7.73 4.14 -3.84
CA SER A 101 8.89 3.89 -2.97
C SER A 101 9.81 5.11 -2.93
N ILE A 102 9.32 6.23 -2.42
CA ILE A 102 10.08 7.45 -2.21
C ILE A 102 10.80 7.29 -0.87
N GLU A 103 11.87 6.50 -0.88
CA GLU A 103 12.84 6.47 0.23
C GLU A 103 13.47 7.86 0.46
N GLY A 104 13.40 8.74 -0.54
CA GLY A 104 13.66 10.17 -0.43
C GLY A 104 13.09 10.96 -1.61
N LEU A 105 12.51 12.13 -1.34
CA LEU A 105 12.06 13.11 -2.34
C LEU A 105 13.29 13.74 -3.02
N THR A 106 13.91 13.03 -3.95
CA THR A 106 14.98 13.55 -4.81
C THR A 106 14.40 14.27 -6.02
N ASP A 107 15.15 15.22 -6.60
CA ASP A 107 14.72 16.00 -7.78
C ASP A 107 14.26 15.09 -8.95
N ASP A 108 14.95 13.97 -9.17
CA ASP A 108 14.57 12.93 -10.14
C ASP A 108 13.20 12.32 -9.89
N VAL A 109 12.83 12.12 -8.62
CA VAL A 109 11.54 11.55 -8.23
C VAL A 109 10.44 12.60 -8.39
N VAL A 110 10.70 13.83 -7.96
CA VAL A 110 9.77 14.96 -8.11
C VAL A 110 9.44 15.19 -9.59
N LYS A 111 10.45 15.19 -10.47
CA LYS A 111 10.28 15.32 -11.94
C LYS A 111 9.54 14.15 -12.60
N LYS A 112 9.57 12.96 -12.00
CA LYS A 112 8.80 11.80 -12.50
C LYS A 112 7.31 11.88 -12.18
N TYR A 113 6.96 12.40 -11.00
CA TYR A 113 5.57 12.42 -10.53
C TYR A 113 4.86 13.75 -10.77
N ILE A 114 5.60 14.83 -10.96
CA ILE A 114 5.03 16.17 -11.16
C ILE A 114 5.31 16.64 -12.58
N LYS A 115 4.23 16.97 -13.28
CA LYS A 115 4.27 17.55 -14.61
C LYS A 115 4.40 19.07 -14.54
N ARG A 116 3.58 19.74 -13.71
CA ARG A 116 3.59 21.21 -13.52
C ARG A 116 3.11 21.60 -12.12
N ILE A 117 3.63 22.70 -11.59
CA ILE A 117 3.17 23.30 -10.33
C ILE A 117 2.65 24.69 -10.66
N TYR A 118 1.40 24.97 -10.29
CA TYR A 118 0.77 26.28 -10.43
C TYR A 118 0.96 27.05 -9.12
N ILE A 119 1.71 28.14 -9.20
CA ILE A 119 2.07 29.00 -8.07
C ILE A 119 1.32 30.32 -8.22
N SER A 120 0.66 30.75 -7.14
CA SER A 120 0.00 32.05 -7.04
C SER A 120 0.79 33.00 -6.12
N SER A 121 0.39 34.27 -6.05
CA SER A 121 0.94 35.24 -5.10
C SER A 121 0.70 34.89 -3.62
N LYS A 122 -0.05 33.81 -3.33
CA LYS A 122 -0.33 33.30 -1.98
C LYS A 122 0.34 31.96 -1.65
N GLY A 123 1.05 31.33 -2.61
CA GLY A 123 1.65 30.00 -2.44
C GLY A 123 1.27 29.00 -3.53
N VAL A 124 1.49 27.71 -3.26
CA VAL A 124 1.16 26.60 -4.18
C VAL A 124 -0.36 26.43 -4.30
N GLU A 125 -0.90 26.64 -5.50
CA GLU A 125 -2.35 26.60 -5.72
C GLU A 125 -2.81 25.23 -6.25
N ARG A 126 -1.99 24.60 -7.12
CA ARG A 126 -2.29 23.29 -7.69
C ARG A 126 -1.04 22.58 -8.20
N ILE A 127 -0.96 21.27 -8.00
CA ILE A 127 0.07 20.42 -8.60
C ILE A 127 -0.59 19.52 -9.66
N GLU A 128 -0.07 19.54 -10.88
CA GLU A 128 -0.43 18.63 -11.96
C GLU A 128 0.57 17.47 -11.97
N TYR A 129 0.06 16.27 -11.75
CA TYR A 129 0.84 15.04 -11.68
C TYR A 129 0.99 14.44 -13.09
N ALA A 130 2.10 13.74 -13.33
CA ALA A 130 2.39 13.07 -14.60
C ALA A 130 1.69 11.72 -14.73
#